data_AF-A0A2Z3ICT7-F1
#
_entry.id   AF-A0A2Z3ICT7-F1
#
_cell.length_a   1.000
_cell.length_b   1.000
_cell.length_c   1.000
_cell.angle_alpha   90.00
_cell.angle_beta   90.00
_cell.angle_gamma   90.00
#
_symmetry.space_group_name_H-M   'P 1'
#
loop_
_entity.id
_entity.type
_entity.pdbx_description
1 polymer ?
#
loop_
_entity_poly.entity_id
_entity_poly.type
_entity_poly.pdbx_seq_one_letter_code
_entity_poly.pdbx_strand_id
1 'polypeptide(L)' 'MQDLVAALGLALVVEGILFAAFPDGMRRAMYEAAHSPSDRMRLVGILSAIGGLGIIWLIRQFG' A
#
# COMPACT_ATOMS: atom_id res chain seq x y z
N MET A 1 -5.09 -19.68 -2.75
CA MET A 1 -4.87 -19.10 -4.11
C MET A 1 -5.90 -17.99 -4.37
N GLN A 2 -7.19 -18.24 -4.17
CA GLN A 2 -8.25 -17.23 -4.36
C GLN A 2 -8.10 -16.01 -3.44
N ASP A 3 -7.66 -16.21 -2.18
CA ASP A 3 -7.46 -15.10 -1.23
C ASP A 3 -6.39 -14.11 -1.70
N LEU A 4 -5.32 -14.60 -2.34
CA LEU A 4 -4.26 -13.73 -2.88
C LEU A 4 -4.79 -12.89 -4.04
N VAL A 5 -5.59 -13.50 -4.92
CA VAL A 5 -6.23 -12.81 -6.04
C VAL A 5 -7.24 -11.77 -5.53
N ALA A 6 -8.02 -12.10 -4.50
CA ALA A 6 -8.95 -11.18 -3.87
C ALA A 6 -8.22 -10.01 -3.18
N ALA A 7 -7.13 -10.27 -2.46
CA ALA A 7 -6.31 -9.23 -1.82
C ALA A 7 -5.67 -8.30 -2.86
N LEU A 8 -5.15 -8.85 -3.96
CA LEU A 8 -4.65 -8.07 -5.09
C LEU A 8 -5.75 -7.22 -5.74
N GLY A 9 -6.93 -7.81 -5.96
CA GLY A 9 -8.09 -7.07 -6.49
C GLY A 9 -8.49 -5.93 -5.57
N LEU A 10 -8.52 -6.15 -4.25
CA LEU A 10 -8.83 -5.11 -3.27
C LEU A 10 -7.78 -3.99 -3.27
N ALA A 11 -6.49 -4.33 -3.37
CA ALA A 11 -5.42 -3.35 -3.48
C ALA A 11 -5.61 -2.43 -4.70
N LEU A 12 -5.94 -3.00 -5.87
CA LEU A 12 -6.22 -2.24 -7.09
C LEU A 12 -7.46 -1.36 -6.96
N VAL A 13 -8.53 -1.83 -6.32
CA VAL A 13 -9.74 -1.03 -6.06
C VAL A 13 -9.41 0.18 -5.19
N VAL A 14 -8.66 -0.03 -4.10
CA VAL A 14 -8.24 1.05 -3.21
C VAL A 14 -7.35 2.05 -3.94
N GLU A 15 -6.37 1.57 -4.70
CA GLU A 15 -5.47 2.41 -5.49
C GLU A 15 -6.25 3.24 -6.53
N GLY A 16 -7.18 2.61 -7.27
CA GLY A 16 -8.03 3.28 -8.25
C GLY A 16 -8.94 4.35 -7.64
N ILE A 17 -9.53 4.08 -6.47
CA ILE A 17 -10.35 5.06 -5.74
C ILE A 17 -9.48 6.24 -5.29
N LEU A 18 -8.26 6.00 -4.79
CA LEU A 18 -7.34 7.07 -4.40
C LEU A 18 -7.00 7.98 -5.59
N PHE A 19 -6.71 7.39 -6.75
CA PHE A 19 -6.46 8.16 -7.98
C PHE A 19 -7.69 8.94 -8.46
N ALA A 20 -8.89 8.36 -8.36
CA ALA A 20 -10.13 9.00 -8.79
C ALA A 20 -10.60 10.12 -7.85
N ALA A 21 -10.48 9.91 -6.54
CA ALA A 21 -10.95 10.85 -5.52
C ALA A 21 -9.93 11.96 -5.22
N PHE A 22 -8.62 11.65 -5.26
CA PHE A 22 -7.54 12.58 -4.88
C PHE A 22 -6.38 12.59 -5.90
N PRO A 23 -6.64 12.97 -7.17
CA PRO A 23 -5.64 12.90 -8.23
C PRO A 23 -4.41 13.77 -7.97
N ASP A 24 -4.60 15.00 -7.47
CA ASP A 24 -3.48 15.92 -7.19
C ASP A 24 -2.64 15.49 -5.98
N GLY A 25 -3.28 14.88 -4.98
CA GLY A 25 -2.59 14.31 -3.83
C GLY A 25 -1.66 13.17 -4.25
N MET A 26 -2.17 12.25 -5.09
CA MET A 26 -1.37 11.16 -5.63
C MET A 26 -0.23 11.66 -6.52
N ARG A 27 -0.48 12.64 -7.40
CA ARG A 27 0.57 13.23 -8.24
C ARG A 27 1.71 13.81 -7.40
N ARG A 28 1.38 14.54 -6.34
CA ARG A 28 2.37 15.11 -5.43
C ARG A 28 3.14 14.04 -4.66
N ALA A 29 2.45 13.02 -4.14
CA ALA A 29 3.08 11.90 -3.46
C ALA A 29 4.09 11.16 -4.37
N MET A 30 3.73 10.93 -5.64
CA MET A 30 4.65 10.33 -6.61
C MET A 30 5.86 11.21 -6.91
N TYR A 31 5.67 12.53 -7.00
CA TYR A 31 6.77 13.47 -7.19
C TYR A 31 7.74 13.48 -6.00
N GLU A 32 7.21 13.51 -4.78
CA GLU A 32 7.99 13.44 -3.53
C GLU A 32 8.71 12.09 -3.41
N ALA A 33 8.08 10.99 -3.80
CA ALA A 33 8.69 9.66 -3.82
C ALA A 33 9.85 9.60 -4.83
N ALA A 34 9.68 10.14 -6.03
CA ALA A 34 10.72 10.15 -7.07
C ALA A 34 11.97 10.95 -6.66
N HIS A 35 11.82 11.98 -5.82
CA HIS A 35 12.93 12.79 -5.32
C HIS A 35 13.46 12.31 -3.96
N SER A 36 12.86 11.27 -3.36
CA SER A 36 13.29 10.76 -2.07
C SER A 36 14.52 9.86 -2.21
N PRO A 37 15.48 9.92 -1.27
CA PRO A 37 16.61 8.99 -1.23
C PRO A 37 16.14 7.54 -1.14
N SER A 38 16.80 6.64 -1.87
CA SER A 38 16.48 5.21 -1.92
C SER A 38 16.42 4.56 -0.53
N ASP A 39 17.27 4.95 0.41
CA ASP A 39 17.29 4.42 1.77
C ASP A 39 15.99 4.70 2.54
N ARG A 40 15.43 5.90 2.36
CA ARG A 40 14.16 6.27 3.00
C ARG A 40 13.01 5.49 2.38
N MET A 41 12.99 5.32 1.05
CA MET A 41 12.00 4.49 0.35
C MET A 41 12.04 3.04 0.83
N ARG A 42 13.24 2.47 1.02
CA ARG A 42 13.40 1.10 1.52
C ARG A 42 12.87 0.96 2.95
N LEU A 43 13.18 1.91 3.83
CA LEU A 43 12.69 1.88 5.20
C LEU A 43 11.16 1.94 5.26
N VAL A 44 10.54 2.88 4.53
CA VAL A 44 9.09 3.02 4.47
C VAL A 44 8.45 1.75 3.91
N GLY A 45 9.00 1.20 2.82
CA GLY A 45 8.50 -0.04 2.22
C GLY A 45 8.56 -1.23 3.18
N ILE A 46 9.66 -1.39 3.93
CA ILE A 46 9.81 -2.46 4.92
C ILE A 46 8.79 -2.28 6.06
N LEU A 47 8.64 -1.07 6.59
CA LEU A 47 7.69 -0.78 7.65
C LEU A 47 6.24 -1.04 7.20
N SER A 48 5.88 -0.63 5.98
CA SER A 48 4.57 -0.90 5.39
C SER A 48 4.33 -2.39 5.17
N ALA A 49 5.34 -3.14 4.73
CA ALA A 49 5.23 -4.59 4.55
C ALA A 49 5.01 -5.33 5.88
N ILE A 50 5.78 -4.98 6.92
CA ILE A 50 5.63 -5.57 8.26
C ILE A 50 4.27 -5.19 8.85
N GLY A 51 3.85 -3.93 8.71
CA GLY A 51 2.54 -3.48 9.17
C GLY A 51 1.39 -4.21 8.48
N GLY A 52 1.45 -4.36 7.16
CA GLY A 52 0.47 -5.13 6.38
C GLY A 52 0.41 -6.60 6.80
N LEU A 53 1.57 -7.23 7.00
CA LEU A 53 1.64 -8.61 7.49
C LEU A 53 1.04 -8.75 8.89
N GLY A 54 1.32 -7.78 9.79
CA GLY A 54 0.76 -7.74 11.14
C GLY A 54 -0.77 -7.63 11.14
N ILE A 55 -1.33 -6.78 10.27
CA ILE A 55 -2.78 -6.65 10.11
C ILE A 55 -3.39 -7.94 9.59
N ILE A 56 -2.81 -8.55 8.55
CA ILE A 56 -3.30 -9.83 8.00
C ILE A 56 -3.26 -10.91 9.07
N TRP A 57 -2.17 -11.00 9.83
CA TRP A 57 -2.01 -11.98 10.90
C TRP A 57 -3.05 -11.77 12.02
N LEU A 58 -3.27 -10.52 12.44
CA LEU A 58 -4.25 -10.17 13.46
C LEU A 58 -5.67 -10.54 13.04
N ILE A 59 -6.08 -10.16 11.83
CA ILE A 59 -7.41 -10.47 11.29
C ILE A 59 -7.59 -11.99 11.19
N ARG A 60 -6.56 -12.73 10.80
CA ARG A 60 -6.61 -14.19 10.66
C ARG A 60 -6.58 -14.93 12.00
N GLN A 61 -6.01 -14.35 13.04
CA GLN A 61 -5.93 -14.96 14.38
C GLN A 61 -7.19 -14.71 15.22
N PHE A 62 -7.85 -13.56 15.02
CA PHE A 62 -9.06 -13.16 15.76
C PHE A 62 -10.37 -13.36 14.98
N GLY A 63 -10.28 -13.74 13.70
CA GLY A 63 -11.42 -13.97 12.80
C GLY A 63 -11.70 -15.43 12.48
#